data_AF-A0A932UJ73-F1
#
_entry.id   AF-A0A932UJ73-F1
#
_cell.length_a   1.000
_cell.length_b   1.000
_cell.length_c   1.000
_cell.angle_alpha   90.00
_cell.angle_beta   90.00
_cell.angle_gamma   90.00
#
_symmetry.space_group_name_H-M   'P 1'
#
loop_
_entity.id
_entity.type
_entity.pdbx_description
1 polymer ?
#
loop_
_entity_poly.entity_id
_entity_poly.type
_entity_poly.pdbx_seq_one_letter_code
_entity_poly.pdbx_strand_id
1 'polypeptide(L)'
;MHLALARELVTPATLAALPTSAGEAVERYPGYFYYGNVAPDARYLCGVPRDQTHFYSWVRTKRATTGIEALLATYTELAGSLARPGAARAFLLGYACHLVTDETWIEHVVIPHFRQGPLADVPERERIHLALYTHFDETEESNLGDRAELATLLTSAADLELIPFLEASVLANWRDQVVTALGVSGGPAALGAIWASLGRPPEDLDLFVAELPDLRARALAAVAAPATATYREDSLARSRELLRRL
;
A
#
# COMPACT_ATOMS: atom_id res chain seq x y z
N MET A 1 3.69 6.27 0.08
CA MET A 1 4.65 5.17 0.29
C MET A 1 4.45 4.06 -0.74
N HIS A 2 3.30 3.39 -0.79
CA HIS A 2 3.05 2.26 -1.71
C HIS A 2 3.33 2.57 -3.18
N LEU A 3 2.76 3.66 -3.71
CA LEU A 3 2.98 4.06 -5.10
C LEU A 3 4.46 4.38 -5.42
N ALA A 4 5.22 4.88 -4.45
CA ALA A 4 6.65 5.17 -4.63
C ALA A 4 7.45 3.85 -4.74
N LEU A 5 7.18 2.88 -3.86
CA LEU A 5 7.79 1.56 -3.95
C LEU A 5 7.38 0.83 -5.23
N ALA A 6 6.11 0.95 -5.63
CA ALA A 6 5.61 0.39 -6.88
C ALA A 6 6.31 0.97 -8.12
N ARG A 7 6.60 2.28 -8.13
CA ARG A 7 7.38 2.94 -9.20
C ARG A 7 8.76 2.31 -9.37
N GLU A 8 9.45 2.00 -8.29
CA GLU A 8 10.76 1.33 -8.34
C GLU A 8 10.70 -0.12 -8.85
N LEU A 9 9.55 -0.77 -8.72
CA LEU A 9 9.32 -2.14 -9.20
C LEU A 9 9.06 -2.21 -10.70
N VAL A 10 8.75 -1.09 -11.37
CA VAL A 10 8.39 -1.07 -12.79
C VAL A 10 9.39 -0.34 -13.68
N THR A 11 10.64 -0.21 -13.22
CA THR A 11 11.73 0.27 -14.07
C THR A 11 11.98 -0.70 -15.23
N PRO A 12 12.45 -0.23 -16.41
CA PRO A 12 12.75 -1.11 -17.54
C PRO A 12 13.68 -2.27 -17.18
N ALA A 13 14.69 -2.01 -16.34
CA ALA A 13 15.59 -3.04 -15.84
C ALA A 13 14.90 -4.08 -14.95
N THR A 14 13.96 -3.66 -14.10
CA THR A 14 13.22 -4.60 -13.25
C THR A 14 12.24 -5.43 -14.07
N LEU A 15 11.49 -4.81 -14.98
CA LEU A 15 10.53 -5.52 -15.86
C LEU A 15 11.23 -6.53 -16.77
N ALA A 16 12.39 -6.19 -17.34
CA ALA A 16 13.19 -7.11 -18.14
C ALA A 16 13.73 -8.32 -17.36
N ALA A 17 13.79 -8.23 -16.03
CA ALA A 17 14.24 -9.32 -15.16
C ALA A 17 13.09 -10.18 -14.61
N LEU A 18 11.83 -9.88 -14.97
CA LEU A 18 10.66 -10.69 -14.63
C LEU A 18 10.42 -11.77 -15.70
N PRO A 19 9.67 -12.83 -15.37
CA PRO A 19 9.11 -13.72 -16.39
C PRO A 19 8.39 -12.91 -17.47
N THR A 20 8.56 -13.30 -18.73
CA THR A 20 8.05 -12.54 -19.89
C THR A 20 6.58 -12.15 -19.74
N SER A 21 5.72 -13.09 -19.30
CA SER A 21 4.28 -12.82 -19.08
C SER A 21 3.98 -11.85 -17.94
N ALA A 22 4.82 -11.77 -16.90
CA ALA A 22 4.68 -10.81 -15.82
C ALA A 22 5.13 -9.42 -16.27
N GLY A 23 6.33 -9.34 -16.86
CA GLY A 23 6.91 -8.11 -17.38
C GLY A 23 6.01 -7.45 -18.43
N GLU A 24 5.56 -8.23 -19.43
CA GLU A 24 4.66 -7.74 -20.49
C GLU A 24 3.31 -7.25 -19.94
N ALA A 25 2.74 -7.93 -18.93
CA ALA A 25 1.48 -7.49 -18.34
C ALA A 25 1.64 -6.12 -17.66
N VAL A 26 2.70 -5.92 -16.87
CA VAL A 26 2.95 -4.66 -16.18
C VAL A 26 3.35 -3.55 -17.16
N GLU A 27 4.18 -3.84 -18.15
CA GLU A 27 4.58 -2.88 -19.18
C GLU A 27 3.40 -2.42 -20.05
N ARG A 28 2.51 -3.34 -20.42
CA ARG A 28 1.35 -3.04 -21.28
C ARG A 28 0.18 -2.42 -20.51
N TYR A 29 0.03 -2.73 -19.22
CA TYR A 29 -1.07 -2.27 -18.37
C TYR A 29 -0.59 -1.61 -17.07
N PRO A 30 0.30 -0.59 -17.12
CA PRO A 30 0.90 0.00 -15.93
C PRO A 30 -0.14 0.66 -15.01
N GLY A 31 -1.19 1.27 -15.58
CA GLY A 31 -2.31 1.83 -14.82
C GLY A 31 -2.98 0.80 -13.91
N TYR A 32 -3.20 -0.43 -14.41
CA TYR A 32 -3.78 -1.50 -13.62
C TYR A 32 -2.84 -1.99 -12.52
N PHE A 33 -1.52 -2.03 -12.76
CA PHE A 33 -0.55 -2.37 -11.72
C PHE A 33 -0.59 -1.38 -10.55
N TYR A 34 -0.55 -0.07 -10.83
CA TYR A 34 -0.67 0.94 -9.77
C TYR A 34 -2.03 0.90 -9.08
N TYR A 35 -3.09 0.66 -9.84
CA TYR A 35 -4.45 0.54 -9.28
C TYR A 35 -4.55 -0.64 -8.31
N GLY A 36 -4.04 -1.81 -8.71
CA GLY A 36 -3.97 -2.98 -7.84
C GLY A 36 -3.12 -2.73 -6.61
N ASN A 37 -2.03 -1.96 -6.75
CA ASN A 37 -1.15 -1.63 -5.64
C ASN A 37 -1.75 -0.71 -4.58
N VAL A 38 -2.84 0.01 -4.88
CA VAL A 38 -3.55 0.79 -3.86
C VAL A 38 -4.88 0.16 -3.45
N ALA A 39 -5.41 -0.77 -4.25
CA ALA A 39 -6.73 -1.36 -4.07
C ALA A 39 -7.03 -1.97 -2.68
N PRO A 40 -6.09 -2.62 -1.97
CA PRO A 40 -6.40 -3.20 -0.65
C PRO A 40 -6.91 -2.18 0.38
N ASP A 41 -6.51 -0.92 0.24
CA ASP A 41 -6.90 0.19 1.13
C ASP A 41 -8.27 0.80 0.79
N ALA A 42 -8.90 0.41 -0.32
CA ALA A 42 -10.30 0.74 -0.61
C ALA A 42 -11.25 0.29 0.52
N ARG A 43 -10.79 -0.64 1.38
CA ARG A 43 -11.47 -1.08 2.60
C ARG A 43 -11.97 0.07 3.48
N TYR A 44 -11.26 1.20 3.50
CA TYR A 44 -11.66 2.30 4.36
C TYR A 44 -12.96 2.97 3.88
N LEU A 45 -13.26 2.93 2.58
CA LEU A 45 -14.51 3.48 2.02
C LEU A 45 -15.74 2.63 2.37
N CYS A 46 -15.57 1.31 2.48
CA CYS A 46 -16.67 0.38 2.76
C CYS A 46 -16.67 -0.14 4.21
N GLY A 47 -15.73 0.31 5.05
CA GLY A 47 -15.65 -0.07 6.46
C GLY A 47 -15.33 -1.55 6.71
N VAL A 48 -14.84 -2.28 5.70
CA VAL A 48 -14.51 -3.71 5.87
C VAL A 48 -13.22 -3.90 6.68
N PRO A 49 -13.13 -4.94 7.51
CA PRO A 49 -11.93 -5.20 8.30
C PRO A 49 -10.73 -5.54 7.41
N ARG A 50 -9.52 -5.31 7.93
CA ARG A 50 -8.27 -5.45 7.17
C ARG A 50 -8.06 -6.88 6.65
N ASP A 51 -8.47 -7.88 7.41
CA ASP A 51 -8.33 -9.29 7.03
C ASP A 51 -9.17 -9.70 5.82
N GLN A 52 -10.21 -8.93 5.44
CA GLN A 52 -10.99 -9.18 4.23
C GLN A 52 -10.32 -8.69 2.94
N THR A 53 -9.41 -7.72 3.01
CA THR A 53 -8.68 -7.22 1.83
C THR A 53 -7.19 -7.53 1.87
N HIS A 54 -6.60 -7.65 3.06
CA HIS A 54 -5.18 -7.96 3.21
C HIS A 54 -4.94 -9.44 3.49
N PHE A 55 -5.99 -10.21 3.83
CA PHE A 55 -5.90 -11.64 4.14
C PHE A 55 -5.01 -11.97 5.36
N TYR A 56 -4.76 -10.97 6.19
CA TYR A 56 -4.13 -11.08 7.51
C TYR A 56 -4.53 -9.89 8.39
N SER A 57 -4.38 -10.05 9.71
CA SER A 57 -4.60 -9.00 10.70
C SER A 57 -3.27 -8.36 11.15
N TRP A 58 -3.36 -7.30 11.96
CA TRP A 58 -2.20 -6.66 12.60
C TRP A 58 -1.48 -7.55 13.64
N VAL A 59 -2.09 -8.67 14.03
CA VAL A 59 -1.59 -9.59 15.05
C VAL A 59 -1.20 -10.91 14.37
N ARG A 60 0.00 -10.97 13.79
CA ARG A 60 0.54 -12.23 13.24
C ARG A 60 1.42 -12.90 14.28
N THR A 61 0.97 -14.03 14.80
CA THR A 61 1.70 -14.79 15.84
C THR A 61 2.64 -15.86 15.28
N LYS A 62 2.61 -16.14 13.97
CA LYS A 62 3.62 -16.92 13.22
C LYS A 62 3.31 -16.88 11.72
N ARG A 63 4.35 -16.80 10.88
CA ARG A 63 4.23 -16.69 9.41
C ARG A 63 3.99 -18.08 8.80
N ALA A 64 2.75 -18.57 8.82
CA ALA A 64 2.40 -19.82 8.13
C ALA A 64 1.92 -19.59 6.69
N THR A 65 1.33 -18.42 6.39
CA THR A 65 0.78 -18.10 5.07
C THR A 65 0.84 -16.59 4.85
N THR A 66 1.38 -16.16 3.71
CA THR A 66 1.41 -14.74 3.27
C THR A 66 0.02 -14.27 2.84
N GLY A 67 -0.19 -12.96 2.81
CA GLY A 67 -1.47 -12.39 2.35
C GLY A 67 -1.83 -12.83 0.92
N ILE A 68 -0.86 -12.88 0.02
CA ILE A 68 -1.08 -13.32 -1.36
C ILE A 68 -1.42 -14.82 -1.45
N GLU A 69 -0.75 -15.68 -0.67
CA GLU A 69 -1.08 -17.11 -0.62
C GLU A 69 -2.50 -17.32 -0.07
N ALA A 70 -2.89 -16.58 0.97
CA ALA A 70 -4.23 -16.64 1.53
C ALA A 70 -5.30 -16.10 0.56
N LEU A 71 -5.02 -15.02 -0.16
CA LEU A 71 -5.87 -14.48 -1.24
C LEU A 71 -6.15 -15.54 -2.31
N LEU A 72 -5.10 -16.16 -2.84
CA LEU A 72 -5.21 -17.14 -3.92
C LEU A 72 -5.83 -18.47 -3.46
N ALA A 73 -5.65 -18.85 -2.20
CA ALA A 73 -6.32 -20.00 -1.60
C ALA A 73 -7.82 -19.74 -1.37
N THR A 74 -8.20 -18.50 -1.06
CA THR A 74 -9.61 -18.12 -0.81
C THR A 74 -10.38 -17.94 -2.12
N TYR A 75 -9.78 -17.29 -3.12
CA TYR A 75 -10.40 -16.96 -4.40
C TYR A 75 -9.61 -17.59 -5.55
N THR A 76 -9.83 -18.89 -5.75
CA THR A 76 -9.08 -19.71 -6.73
C THR A 76 -9.20 -19.22 -8.17
N GLU A 77 -10.28 -18.53 -8.52
CA GLU A 77 -10.49 -17.87 -9.81
C GLU A 77 -9.43 -16.81 -10.11
N LEU A 78 -8.84 -16.18 -9.08
CA LEU A 78 -7.78 -15.19 -9.23
C LEU A 78 -6.45 -15.82 -9.65
N ALA A 79 -6.21 -17.09 -9.30
CA ALA A 79 -5.05 -17.82 -9.82
C ALA A 79 -5.13 -17.99 -11.35
N GLY A 80 -6.33 -18.21 -11.88
CA GLY A 80 -6.58 -18.25 -13.33
C GLY A 80 -6.42 -16.88 -14.02
N SER A 81 -6.73 -15.80 -13.31
CA SER A 81 -6.48 -14.43 -13.78
C SER A 81 -4.99 -14.08 -13.77
N LEU A 82 -4.24 -14.53 -12.75
CA LEU A 82 -2.80 -14.42 -12.75
C LEU A 82 -2.21 -15.20 -13.93
N ALA A 83 -2.64 -16.43 -14.22
CA ALA A 83 -2.04 -17.25 -15.28
C ALA A 83 -2.18 -16.69 -16.72
N ARG A 84 -3.01 -15.66 -16.95
CA ARG A 84 -3.27 -15.11 -18.29
C ARG A 84 -2.72 -13.69 -18.44
N PRO A 85 -2.03 -13.35 -19.55
CA PRO A 85 -1.62 -11.97 -19.81
C PRO A 85 -2.84 -11.04 -19.88
N GLY A 86 -2.73 -9.83 -19.32
CA GLY A 86 -3.79 -8.82 -19.40
C GLY A 86 -3.83 -7.86 -18.23
N ALA A 87 -4.80 -6.94 -18.28
CA ALA A 87 -5.05 -5.93 -17.25
C ALA A 87 -5.29 -6.54 -15.86
N ALA A 88 -6.07 -7.63 -15.77
CA ALA A 88 -6.33 -8.33 -14.51
C ALA A 88 -5.05 -8.91 -13.87
N ARG A 89 -4.13 -9.44 -14.68
CA ARG A 89 -2.82 -9.91 -14.18
C ARG A 89 -2.00 -8.75 -13.65
N ALA A 90 -1.90 -7.64 -14.40
CA ALA A 90 -1.18 -6.45 -13.93
C ALA A 90 -1.75 -5.92 -12.61
N PHE A 91 -3.08 -5.86 -12.49
CA PHE A 91 -3.76 -5.50 -11.23
C PHE A 91 -3.39 -6.43 -10.08
N LEU A 92 -3.51 -7.75 -10.27
CA LEU A 92 -3.20 -8.72 -9.20
C LEU A 92 -1.72 -8.71 -8.81
N LEU A 93 -0.80 -8.47 -9.74
CA LEU A 93 0.63 -8.28 -9.44
C LEU A 93 0.86 -7.03 -8.57
N GLY A 94 0.18 -5.92 -8.88
CA GLY A 94 0.21 -4.71 -8.05
C GLY A 94 -0.35 -4.94 -6.64
N TYR A 95 -1.49 -5.62 -6.56
CA TYR A 95 -2.14 -6.03 -5.31
C TYR A 95 -1.22 -6.87 -4.45
N ALA A 96 -0.56 -7.85 -5.06
CA ALA A 96 0.40 -8.72 -4.38
C ALA A 96 1.58 -7.92 -3.78
N CYS A 97 2.11 -6.93 -4.51
CA CYS A 97 3.16 -6.03 -4.01
C CYS A 97 2.68 -5.14 -2.85
N HIS A 98 1.41 -4.71 -2.84
CA HIS A 98 0.83 -4.02 -1.68
C HIS A 98 0.86 -4.92 -0.46
N LEU A 99 0.38 -6.15 -0.59
CA LEU A 99 0.32 -7.10 0.52
C LEU A 99 1.72 -7.33 1.10
N VAL A 100 2.74 -7.50 0.25
CA VAL A 100 4.13 -7.64 0.70
C VAL A 100 4.61 -6.40 1.47
N THR A 101 4.37 -5.21 0.92
CA THR A 101 4.77 -3.94 1.53
C THR A 101 4.15 -3.76 2.92
N ASP A 102 2.89 -4.12 3.06
CA ASP A 102 2.20 -4.04 4.35
C ASP A 102 2.64 -5.14 5.34
N GLU A 103 2.97 -6.34 4.84
CA GLU A 103 3.51 -7.41 5.67
C GLU A 103 4.90 -7.06 6.23
N THR A 104 5.78 -6.48 5.40
CA THR A 104 7.10 -6.02 5.82
C THR A 104 7.00 -4.84 6.78
N TRP A 105 6.07 -3.91 6.56
CA TRP A 105 5.80 -2.83 7.52
C TRP A 105 5.40 -3.39 8.89
N ILE A 106 4.54 -4.42 8.91
CA ILE A 106 4.15 -5.08 10.15
C ILE A 106 5.34 -5.75 10.84
N GLU A 107 6.16 -6.46 10.08
CA GLU A 107 7.31 -7.22 10.57
C GLU A 107 8.43 -6.33 11.13
N HIS A 108 8.77 -5.26 10.42
CA HIS A 108 9.92 -4.41 10.75
C HIS A 108 9.54 -3.20 11.63
N VAL A 109 8.30 -2.72 11.54
CA VAL A 109 7.89 -1.48 12.22
C VAL A 109 6.82 -1.74 13.28
N VAL A 110 5.67 -2.30 12.91
CA VAL A 110 4.51 -2.38 13.82
C VAL A 110 4.79 -3.33 14.99
N ILE A 111 5.21 -4.56 14.72
CA ILE A 111 5.43 -5.54 15.79
C ILE A 111 6.57 -5.10 16.72
N PRO A 112 7.79 -4.78 16.22
CA PRO A 112 8.93 -4.53 17.09
C PRO A 112 8.81 -3.25 17.91
N HIS A 113 8.10 -2.23 17.41
CA HIS A 113 8.06 -0.91 18.06
C HIS A 113 6.71 -0.59 18.69
N PHE A 114 5.61 -0.97 18.03
CA PHE A 114 4.25 -0.60 18.45
C PHE A 114 3.52 -1.75 19.17
N ARG A 115 3.95 -3.01 19.08
CA ARG A 115 3.27 -4.12 19.79
C ARG A 115 4.10 -4.76 20.88
N GLN A 116 5.41 -4.83 20.68
CA GLN A 116 6.34 -5.48 21.62
C GLN A 116 7.45 -4.53 22.09
N GLY A 117 7.47 -3.30 21.58
CA GLY A 117 8.53 -2.33 21.80
C GLY A 117 8.15 -1.16 22.69
N PRO A 118 8.91 -0.06 22.62
CA PRO A 118 8.76 1.10 23.49
C PRO A 118 7.40 1.78 23.44
N LEU A 119 6.64 1.59 22.36
CA LEU A 119 5.31 2.19 22.18
C LEU A 119 4.16 1.22 22.46
N ALA A 120 4.44 -0.01 22.91
CA ALA A 120 3.42 -1.05 23.10
C ALA A 120 2.27 -0.62 24.00
N ASP A 121 2.59 -0.02 25.15
CA ASP A 121 1.62 0.37 26.19
C ASP A 121 1.30 1.88 26.19
N VAL A 122 1.74 2.61 25.17
CA VAL A 122 1.50 4.06 25.09
C VAL A 122 0.04 4.31 24.69
N PRO A 123 -0.75 5.08 25.46
CA PRO A 123 -2.15 5.35 25.13
C PRO A 123 -2.33 5.97 23.73
N GLU A 124 -1.43 6.86 23.31
CA GLU A 124 -1.49 7.50 21.99
C GLU A 124 -0.78 6.69 20.87
N ARG A 125 -0.42 5.44 21.10
CA ARG A 125 0.35 4.60 20.16
C ARG A 125 -0.15 4.67 18.72
N GLU A 126 -1.47 4.64 18.51
CA GLU A 126 -2.06 4.67 17.16
C GLU A 126 -1.87 6.02 16.47
N ARG A 127 -1.92 7.13 17.23
CA ARG A 127 -1.62 8.47 16.71
C ARG A 127 -0.14 8.63 16.38
N ILE A 128 0.74 8.08 17.23
CA ILE A 128 2.20 8.05 16.98
C ILE A 128 2.51 7.21 15.74
N HIS A 129 1.83 6.07 15.55
CA HIS A 129 1.98 5.24 14.36
C HIS A 129 1.52 5.98 13.11
N LEU A 130 0.37 6.65 13.17
CA LEU A 130 -0.12 7.46 12.04
C LEU A 130 0.85 8.60 11.71
N ALA A 131 1.41 9.29 12.71
CA ALA A 131 2.41 10.34 12.50
C ALA A 131 3.69 9.81 11.84
N LEU A 132 4.13 8.60 12.21
CA LEU A 132 5.24 7.91 11.53
C LEU A 132 4.88 7.61 10.07
N TYR A 133 3.69 7.06 9.84
CA TYR A 133 3.22 6.69 8.50
C TYR A 133 3.16 7.91 7.57
N THR A 134 2.59 9.03 8.04
CA THR A 134 2.57 10.30 7.30
C THR A 134 3.99 10.80 7.01
N HIS A 135 4.91 10.70 7.97
CA HIS A 135 6.30 11.07 7.73
C HIS A 135 6.94 10.21 6.63
N PHE A 136 6.69 8.91 6.60
CA PHE A 136 7.17 8.03 5.52
C PHE A 136 6.58 8.40 4.17
N ASP A 137 5.28 8.67 4.12
CA ASP A 137 4.62 9.15 2.90
C ASP A 137 5.26 10.43 2.35
N GLU A 138 5.57 11.39 3.22
CA GLU A 138 6.27 12.63 2.84
C GLU A 138 7.70 12.35 2.35
N THR A 139 8.46 11.47 3.02
CA THR A 139 9.84 11.16 2.59
C THR A 139 9.89 10.43 1.24
N GLU A 140 8.89 9.58 0.97
CA GLU A 140 8.76 8.86 -0.29
C GLU A 140 8.13 9.70 -1.40
N GLU A 141 7.63 10.91 -1.11
CA GLU A 141 7.02 11.80 -2.11
C GLU A 141 8.00 12.11 -3.24
N SER A 142 9.28 12.31 -2.91
CA SER A 142 10.34 12.53 -3.90
C SER A 142 10.57 11.33 -4.83
N ASN A 143 10.26 10.11 -4.38
CA ASN A 143 10.41 8.87 -5.14
C ASN A 143 9.19 8.57 -6.03
N LEU A 144 8.07 9.31 -5.89
CA LEU A 144 6.91 9.14 -6.78
C LEU A 144 7.21 9.56 -8.22
N GLY A 145 8.17 10.47 -8.42
CA GLY A 145 8.46 11.04 -9.74
C GLY A 145 7.30 11.93 -10.24
N ASP A 146 6.93 11.78 -11.51
CA ASP A 146 5.86 12.57 -12.12
C ASP A 146 4.47 12.12 -11.62
N ARG A 147 3.88 12.93 -10.74
CA ARG A 147 2.55 12.68 -10.15
C ARG A 147 1.42 12.84 -11.16
N ALA A 148 1.56 13.73 -12.14
CA ALA A 148 0.55 13.93 -13.18
C ALA A 148 0.53 12.74 -14.15
N GLU A 149 1.70 12.19 -14.46
CA GLU A 149 1.82 10.92 -15.19
C GLU A 149 1.15 9.77 -14.41
N LEU A 150 1.46 9.60 -13.13
CA LEU A 150 0.83 8.57 -12.28
C LEU A 150 -0.69 8.71 -12.20
N ALA A 151 -1.20 9.94 -12.03
CA ALA A 151 -2.63 10.22 -12.03
C ALA A 151 -3.28 9.83 -13.37
N THR A 152 -2.62 10.14 -14.49
CA THR A 152 -3.07 9.75 -15.83
C THR A 152 -3.09 8.22 -16.00
N LEU A 153 -2.04 7.53 -15.56
CA LEU A 153 -1.96 6.07 -15.61
C LEU A 153 -3.07 5.42 -14.80
N LEU A 154 -3.30 5.85 -13.56
CA LEU A 154 -4.39 5.36 -12.73
C LEU A 154 -5.74 5.59 -13.41
N THR A 155 -6.00 6.81 -13.88
CA THR A 155 -7.27 7.18 -14.55
C THR A 155 -7.52 6.35 -15.81
N SER A 156 -6.46 5.91 -16.50
CA SER A 156 -6.59 5.05 -17.70
C SER A 156 -7.01 3.61 -17.40
N ALA A 157 -6.90 3.15 -16.15
CA ALA A 157 -7.36 1.81 -15.76
C ALA A 157 -8.89 1.79 -15.71
N ALA A 158 -9.53 1.02 -16.59
CA ALA A 158 -10.98 0.93 -16.66
C ALA A 158 -11.56 0.24 -15.43
N ASP A 159 -12.82 0.56 -15.14
CA ASP A 159 -13.60 -0.04 -14.06
C ASP A 159 -14.02 -1.46 -14.44
N LEU A 160 -13.13 -2.41 -14.20
CA LEU A 160 -13.37 -3.83 -14.38
C LEU A 160 -13.70 -4.48 -13.04
N GLU A 161 -14.49 -5.55 -13.07
CA GLU A 161 -14.60 -6.49 -11.95
C GLU A 161 -13.27 -7.26 -11.84
N LEU A 162 -12.34 -6.72 -11.04
CA LEU A 162 -10.96 -7.23 -10.92
C LEU A 162 -10.80 -8.23 -9.77
N ILE A 163 -11.67 -8.15 -8.76
CA ILE A 163 -11.67 -9.00 -7.56
C ILE A 163 -13.10 -9.26 -7.08
N PRO A 164 -13.38 -10.45 -6.51
CA PRO A 164 -14.75 -10.88 -6.17
C PRO A 164 -15.23 -10.42 -4.79
N PHE A 165 -14.40 -9.73 -4.02
CA PHE A 165 -14.68 -9.38 -2.61
C PHE A 165 -14.77 -7.86 -2.35
N LEU A 166 -14.63 -7.04 -3.39
CA LEU A 166 -14.94 -5.62 -3.37
C LEU A 166 -15.68 -5.24 -4.64
N GLU A 167 -16.74 -4.46 -4.49
CA GLU A 167 -17.52 -3.92 -5.61
C GLU A 167 -16.64 -3.04 -6.51
N ALA A 168 -16.80 -3.15 -7.82
CA ALA A 168 -16.05 -2.35 -8.78
C ALA A 168 -16.23 -0.83 -8.56
N SER A 169 -17.41 -0.40 -8.11
CA SER A 169 -17.70 1.01 -7.78
C SER A 169 -16.92 1.51 -6.56
N VAL A 170 -16.67 0.65 -5.57
CA VAL A 170 -15.85 0.99 -4.39
C VAL A 170 -14.39 1.16 -4.79
N LEU A 171 -13.88 0.26 -5.62
CA LEU A 171 -12.51 0.35 -6.14
C LEU A 171 -12.33 1.61 -7.01
N ALA A 172 -13.30 1.91 -7.89
CA ALA A 172 -13.27 3.09 -8.75
C ALA A 172 -13.25 4.39 -7.92
N ASN A 173 -14.13 4.48 -6.91
CA ASN A 173 -14.14 5.62 -5.99
C ASN A 173 -12.79 5.75 -5.25
N TRP A 174 -12.21 4.64 -4.80
CA TRP A 174 -10.89 4.66 -4.16
C TRP A 174 -9.79 5.16 -5.11
N ARG A 175 -9.74 4.66 -6.35
CA ARG A 175 -8.81 5.14 -7.38
C ARG A 175 -8.93 6.65 -7.56
N ASP A 176 -10.15 7.16 -7.68
CA ASP A 176 -10.40 8.58 -7.94
C ASP A 176 -9.97 9.47 -6.75
N GLN A 177 -10.11 8.98 -5.52
CA GLN A 177 -9.56 9.63 -4.34
C GLN A 177 -8.02 9.62 -4.34
N VAL A 178 -7.39 8.50 -4.73
CA VAL A 178 -5.92 8.43 -4.88
C VAL A 178 -5.43 9.39 -5.97
N VAL A 179 -6.14 9.48 -7.11
CA VAL A 179 -5.84 10.44 -8.19
C VAL A 179 -5.97 11.87 -7.70
N THR A 180 -7.02 12.18 -6.93
CA THR A 180 -7.20 13.49 -6.31
C THR A 180 -6.05 13.80 -5.34
N ALA A 181 -5.64 12.84 -4.51
CA ALA A 181 -4.52 12.98 -3.58
C ALA A 181 -3.18 13.18 -4.30
N LEU A 182 -2.97 12.58 -5.48
CA LEU A 182 -1.81 12.86 -6.33
C LEU A 182 -1.79 14.31 -6.89
N GLY A 183 -2.94 14.97 -6.95
CA GLY A 183 -3.06 16.38 -7.34
C GLY A 183 -2.73 17.39 -6.23
N VAL A 184 -2.64 16.95 -4.96
CA VAL A 184 -2.32 17.81 -3.81
C VAL A 184 -0.98 17.38 -3.18
N SER A 185 0.08 18.19 -3.31
CA SER A 185 1.36 17.93 -2.60
C SER A 185 1.40 18.61 -1.24
N GLY A 186 1.94 17.89 -0.26
CA GLY A 186 2.39 18.45 1.01
C GLY A 186 1.31 19.03 1.92
N GLY A 187 1.62 19.03 3.22
CA GLY A 187 0.87 19.76 4.23
C GLY A 187 -0.53 19.20 4.55
N PRO A 188 -1.39 20.01 5.19
CA PRO A 188 -2.68 19.57 5.73
C PRO A 188 -3.65 18.99 4.70
N ALA A 189 -3.55 19.36 3.42
CA ALA A 189 -4.44 18.88 2.37
C ALA A 189 -4.20 17.41 1.99
N ALA A 190 -2.94 17.00 1.84
CA ALA A 190 -2.58 15.60 1.58
C ALA A 190 -2.94 14.72 2.79
N LEU A 191 -2.68 15.22 4.00
CA LEU A 191 -3.08 14.55 5.22
C LEU A 191 -4.60 14.48 5.36
N GLY A 192 -5.34 15.51 4.96
CA GLY A 192 -6.79 15.53 4.96
C GLY A 192 -7.43 14.53 4.00
N ALA A 193 -6.82 14.30 2.84
CA ALA A 193 -7.27 13.24 1.93
C ALA A 193 -7.08 11.84 2.53
N ILE A 194 -5.93 11.58 3.17
CA ILE A 194 -5.69 10.35 3.93
C ILE A 194 -6.68 10.25 5.11
N TRP A 195 -6.87 11.33 5.86
CA TRP A 195 -7.77 11.37 7.02
C TRP A 195 -9.22 11.05 6.69
N ALA A 196 -9.73 11.68 5.62
CA ALA A 196 -11.06 11.43 5.09
C ALA A 196 -11.18 9.98 4.59
N SER A 197 -10.15 9.47 3.92
CA SER A 197 -10.15 8.07 3.48
C SER A 197 -10.28 7.10 4.64
N LEU A 198 -9.65 7.36 5.79
CA LEU A 198 -9.71 6.53 6.99
C LEU A 198 -11.08 6.57 7.70
N GLY A 199 -12.07 7.31 7.18
CA GLY A 199 -13.38 7.48 7.80
C GLY A 199 -13.33 8.27 9.11
N ARG A 200 -12.28 9.07 9.32
CA ARG A 200 -12.10 9.87 10.54
C ARG A 200 -12.80 11.23 10.40
N PRO A 201 -13.41 11.75 11.49
CA PRO A 201 -14.08 13.03 11.45
C PRO A 201 -13.09 14.16 11.09
N PRO A 202 -13.46 15.12 10.21
CA PRO A 202 -12.61 16.26 9.87
C PRO A 202 -12.19 17.10 11.08
N GLU A 203 -13.02 17.19 12.12
CA GLU A 203 -12.73 17.93 13.34
C GLU A 203 -11.52 17.39 14.13
N ASP A 204 -11.21 16.10 14.00
CA ASP A 204 -10.04 15.49 14.64
C ASP A 204 -8.75 15.74 13.84
N LEU A 205 -8.87 16.18 12.58
CA LEU A 205 -7.72 16.45 11.70
C LEU A 205 -6.92 17.66 12.21
N ASP A 206 -7.60 18.75 12.58
CA ASP A 206 -6.92 19.97 13.04
C ASP A 206 -6.11 19.72 14.31
N LEU A 207 -6.68 18.95 15.25
CA LEU A 207 -5.99 18.52 16.47
C LEU A 207 -4.79 17.63 16.14
N PHE A 208 -4.95 16.68 15.22
CA PHE A 208 -3.84 15.83 14.79
C PHE A 208 -2.74 16.62 14.07
N VAL A 209 -3.08 17.57 13.20
CA VAL A 209 -2.13 18.45 12.51
C VAL A 209 -1.34 19.28 13.53
N ALA A 210 -2.00 19.83 14.54
CA ALA A 210 -1.34 20.62 15.59
C ALA A 210 -0.35 19.79 16.41
N GLU A 211 -0.67 18.53 16.70
CA GLU A 211 0.19 17.61 17.45
C GLU A 211 1.24 16.88 16.59
N LEU A 212 1.11 16.93 15.26
CA LEU A 212 1.92 16.14 14.33
C LEU A 212 3.44 16.28 14.55
N PRO A 213 4.00 17.48 14.81
CA PRO A 213 5.44 17.61 15.07
C PRO A 213 5.90 16.81 16.30
N ASP A 214 5.15 16.83 17.40
CA ASP A 214 5.48 16.09 18.63
C ASP A 214 5.33 14.58 18.44
N LEU A 215 4.19 14.16 17.88
CA LEU A 215 3.91 12.75 17.61
C LEU A 215 4.97 12.14 16.67
N ARG A 216 5.40 12.91 15.65
CA ARG A 216 6.46 12.52 14.73
C ARG A 216 7.82 12.41 15.44
N ALA A 217 8.18 13.38 16.28
CA ALA A 217 9.43 13.33 17.04
C ALA A 217 9.47 12.10 17.96
N ARG A 218 8.38 11.80 18.66
CA ARG A 218 8.22 10.60 19.49
C ARG A 218 8.35 9.31 18.66
N ALA A 219 7.71 9.28 17.49
CA ALA A 219 7.78 8.12 16.61
C ALA A 219 9.20 7.85 16.11
N LEU A 220 9.90 8.89 15.64
CA LEU A 220 11.27 8.78 15.13
C LEU A 220 12.29 8.47 16.24
N ALA A 221 12.03 8.91 17.47
CA ALA A 221 12.85 8.53 18.62
C ALA A 221 12.67 7.05 19.00
N ALA A 222 11.48 6.50 18.81
CA ALA A 222 11.15 5.12 19.17
C ALA A 222 11.44 4.08 18.08
N VAL A 223 11.38 4.49 16.80
CA VAL A 223 11.65 3.64 15.64
C VAL A 223 13.03 3.97 15.10
N ALA A 224 13.99 3.07 15.30
CA ALA A 224 15.35 3.28 14.88
C ALA A 224 15.46 3.41 13.35
N ALA A 225 16.25 4.38 12.85
CA ALA A 225 16.45 4.59 11.41
C ALA A 225 16.86 3.33 10.61
N PRO A 226 17.64 2.37 11.15
CA PRO A 226 17.89 1.11 10.46
C PRO A 226 16.62 0.29 10.19
N ALA A 227 15.63 0.31 11.08
CA ALA A 227 14.41 -0.48 10.91
C ALA A 227 13.60 -0.04 9.69
N THR A 228 13.63 1.26 9.38
CA THR A 228 12.87 1.85 8.26
C THR A 228 13.59 1.68 6.93
N ALA A 229 14.93 1.75 6.92
CA ALA A 229 15.74 1.37 5.77
C ALA A 229 15.57 -0.12 5.44
N THR A 230 15.68 -1.01 6.44
CA THR A 230 15.46 -2.44 6.28
C THR A 230 14.06 -2.74 5.78
N TYR A 231 13.02 -2.10 6.33
CA TYR A 231 11.65 -2.21 5.83
C TYR A 231 11.57 -1.96 4.32
N ARG A 232 12.16 -0.86 3.84
CA ARG A 232 12.10 -0.45 2.44
C ARG A 232 12.82 -1.44 1.53
N GLU A 233 14.04 -1.82 1.89
CA GLU A 233 14.86 -2.79 1.17
C GLU A 233 14.17 -4.15 1.07
N ASP A 234 13.67 -4.66 2.20
CA ASP A 234 12.96 -5.94 2.26
C ASP A 234 11.65 -5.90 1.46
N SER A 235 10.90 -4.79 1.50
CA SER A 235 9.66 -4.63 0.73
C SER A 235 9.93 -4.77 -0.77
N LEU A 236 10.96 -4.07 -1.27
CA LEU A 236 11.35 -4.14 -2.68
C LEU A 236 11.92 -5.52 -3.04
N ALA A 237 12.79 -6.09 -2.21
CA ALA A 237 13.40 -7.39 -2.47
C ALA A 237 12.35 -8.51 -2.52
N ARG A 238 11.44 -8.56 -1.54
CA ARG A 238 10.37 -9.56 -1.46
C ARG A 238 9.34 -9.36 -2.57
N SER A 239 9.02 -8.11 -2.94
CA SER A 239 8.10 -7.84 -4.05
C SER A 239 8.70 -8.29 -5.39
N ARG A 240 9.98 -7.99 -5.66
CA ARG A 240 10.67 -8.49 -6.87
C ARG A 240 10.68 -10.02 -6.94
N GLU A 241 10.96 -10.67 -5.81
CA GLU A 241 10.94 -12.13 -5.74
C GLU A 241 9.53 -12.69 -5.98
N LEU A 242 8.50 -12.06 -5.42
CA LEU A 242 7.11 -12.45 -5.64
C LEU A 242 6.72 -12.30 -7.12
N LEU A 243 7.04 -11.18 -7.74
CA LEU A 243 6.78 -10.93 -9.17
C LEU A 243 7.49 -11.93 -10.10
N ARG A 244 8.61 -12.54 -9.66
CA ARG A 244 9.27 -13.62 -10.42
C ARG A 244 8.55 -14.96 -10.33
N ARG A 245 7.72 -15.16 -9.30
CA ARG A 245 7.02 -16.42 -9.04
C ARG A 245 5.60 -16.44 -9.61
N LEU A 246 4.96 -15.28 -9.77
CA LEU A 246 3.59 -15.12 -10.27
C LEU A 246 3.58 -14.85 -11.78
#